data_AF-A0A3N5AXB3-F1
#
_entry.id   AF-A0A3N5AXB3-F1
#
_cell.length_a   1.000
_cell.length_b   1.000
_cell.length_c   1.000
_cell.angle_alpha   90.00
_cell.angle_beta   90.00
_cell.angle_gamma   90.00
#
_symmetry.space_group_name_H-M   'P 1'
#
loop_
_entity.id
_entity.type
_entity.pdbx_description
1 polymer ?
#
loop_
_entity_poly.entity_id
_entity_poly.type
_entity_poly.pdbx_seq_one_letter_code
_entity_poly.pdbx_strand_id
1 'polypeptide(L)'
;MLKRLRDESGMTTVEWLLISPFALFFILASIQILQALVAQNVAASAAREAARTYAVYHDAALARQRADEVISGTLPTGRENWANAAAVVQPFPGNSRIPSVQEGFGVAYSPDLAGAKETKDGAELPVAVTLLPVGPNLKGVNLSYHVVDQNKVLVWDGARTPVGDLNQRESKTVDLRIPQKDLELLQKGFTLRLDLVKEGQWWASQRGSPCRDVSGKDICAMLDVKKQLDEARKQAEEAKKQMEQSKQEGVAQGPAPEPKEGQLSMTDKPHKERDYDCNFDPEKDVKLYDDGVYCTAVVDYHIRTICPALPKLFNPDASAWAKWIDVSGKAVFKHELETP
;
A
#
# COMPACT_ATOMS: atom_id res chain seq x y z
N MET A 1 5.43 70.83 10.99
CA MET A 1 6.10 69.53 11.23
C MET A 1 5.11 68.44 11.68
N LEU A 2 3.89 68.40 11.13
CA LEU A 2 2.80 67.50 11.55
C LEU A 2 2.03 66.90 10.34
N LYS A 3 2.66 66.87 9.16
CA LYS A 3 2.05 66.37 7.90
C LYS A 3 2.63 65.02 7.44
N ARG A 4 3.16 64.20 8.36
CA ARG A 4 3.95 63.01 8.01
C ARG A 4 3.62 61.75 8.83
N LEU A 5 2.34 61.51 9.12
CA LEU A 5 1.86 60.28 9.77
C LEU A 5 0.48 59.83 9.27
N ARG A 6 0.18 60.04 7.99
CA ARG A 6 -1.09 59.58 7.39
C ARG A 6 -0.82 58.91 6.05
N ASP A 7 0.01 57.88 6.10
CA ASP A 7 0.19 56.94 5.00
C ASP A 7 -0.89 55.86 5.14
N GLU A 8 -1.87 55.84 4.24
CA GLU A 8 -2.99 54.90 4.26
C GLU A 8 -2.56 53.43 4.06
N SER A 9 -1.32 53.22 3.60
CA SER A 9 -0.68 51.91 3.44
C SER A 9 -0.42 51.18 4.77
N GLY A 10 -0.29 51.90 5.88
CA GLY A 10 -0.13 51.30 7.20
C GLY A 10 -1.43 50.68 7.73
N MET A 11 -2.58 51.28 7.40
CA MET A 11 -3.89 50.84 7.87
C MET A 11 -4.32 49.53 7.21
N THR A 12 -4.09 49.39 5.89
CA THR A 12 -4.38 48.14 5.16
C THR A 12 -3.53 46.98 5.64
N THR A 13 -2.28 47.24 6.05
CA THR A 13 -1.39 46.18 6.55
C THR A 13 -1.88 45.62 7.89
N VAL A 14 -2.33 46.48 8.80
CA VAL A 14 -2.86 46.06 10.11
C VAL A 14 -4.19 45.31 9.94
N GLU A 15 -5.05 45.75 9.02
CA GLU A 15 -6.32 45.07 8.72
C GLU A 15 -6.09 43.64 8.20
N TRP A 16 -5.18 43.47 7.24
CA TRP A 16 -4.81 42.13 6.74
C TRP A 16 -4.15 41.25 7.80
N LEU A 17 -3.32 41.83 8.68
CA LEU A 17 -2.69 41.10 9.78
C LEU A 17 -3.73 40.56 10.77
N LEU A 18 -4.79 41.33 11.04
CA LEU A 18 -5.88 40.92 11.93
C LEU A 18 -6.82 39.90 11.30
N ILE A 19 -7.15 40.05 10.01
CA ILE A 19 -8.12 39.17 9.32
C ILE A 19 -7.50 37.84 8.88
N SER A 20 -6.24 37.84 8.45
CA SER A 20 -5.57 36.66 7.88
C SER A 20 -5.61 35.38 8.74
N PRO A 21 -5.36 35.39 10.07
CA PRO A 21 -5.42 34.15 10.85
C PRO A 21 -6.83 33.56 10.92
N PHE A 22 -7.87 34.40 10.99
CA PHE A 22 -9.26 33.94 10.97
C PHE A 22 -9.63 33.39 9.60
N ALA A 23 -9.27 34.11 8.52
CA ALA A 23 -9.50 33.64 7.16
C ALA A 23 -8.83 32.28 6.92
N LEU A 24 -7.56 32.12 7.33
CA LEU A 24 -6.84 30.85 7.25
C LEU A 24 -7.54 29.74 8.05
N PHE A 25 -7.96 30.04 9.28
CA PHE A 25 -8.71 29.10 10.12
C PHE A 25 -9.99 28.61 9.43
N PHE A 26 -10.81 29.52 8.87
CA PHE A 26 -12.05 29.15 8.19
C PHE A 26 -11.80 28.36 6.91
N ILE A 27 -10.72 28.66 6.16
CA ILE A 27 -10.33 27.88 4.97
C ILE A 27 -9.96 26.45 5.39
N LEU A 28 -9.08 26.29 6.39
CA LEU A 28 -8.68 24.97 6.89
C LEU A 28 -9.85 24.19 7.48
N ALA A 29 -10.72 24.86 8.25
CA ALA A 29 -11.94 24.27 8.79
C ALA A 29 -12.88 23.78 7.67
N SER A 30 -13.08 24.59 6.62
CA SER A 30 -13.93 24.22 5.48
C SER A 30 -13.40 23.00 4.73
N ILE A 31 -12.08 22.94 4.49
CA ILE A 31 -11.43 21.78 3.87
C ILE A 31 -11.60 20.53 4.73
N GLN A 32 -11.37 20.65 6.05
CA GLN A 32 -11.48 19.52 6.98
C GLN A 32 -12.94 19.02 7.11
N ILE A 33 -13.93 19.91 7.13
CA ILE A 33 -15.36 19.55 7.11
C ILE A 33 -15.68 18.79 5.82
N LEU A 34 -15.22 19.29 4.67
CA LEU A 34 -15.45 18.64 3.38
C LEU A 34 -14.86 17.22 3.36
N GLN A 35 -13.63 17.06 3.86
CA GLN A 35 -13.00 15.73 4.00
C GLN A 35 -13.81 14.80 4.92
N ALA A 36 -14.32 15.31 6.04
CA ALA A 36 -15.16 14.52 6.95
C ALA A 36 -16.47 14.06 6.29
N LEU A 37 -17.13 14.93 5.52
CA LEU A 37 -18.36 14.56 4.80
C LEU A 37 -18.10 13.51 3.71
N VAL A 38 -17.00 13.65 2.96
CA VAL A 38 -16.59 12.63 1.97
C VAL A 38 -16.29 11.30 2.66
N ALA A 39 -15.52 11.33 3.75
CA ALA A 39 -15.20 10.13 4.51
C ALA A 39 -16.45 9.46 5.08
N GLN A 40 -17.43 10.22 5.55
CA GLN A 40 -18.69 9.70 6.08
C GLN A 40 -19.49 8.94 5.01
N ASN A 41 -19.58 9.50 3.80
CA ASN A 41 -20.29 8.85 2.70
C ASN A 41 -19.61 7.54 2.26
N VAL A 42 -18.27 7.52 2.24
CA VAL A 42 -17.50 6.31 1.94
C VAL A 42 -17.65 5.28 3.05
N ALA A 43 -17.50 5.66 4.33
CA ALA A 43 -17.65 4.76 5.46
C ALA A 43 -19.06 4.14 5.51
N ALA A 44 -20.11 4.93 5.22
CA ALA A 44 -21.48 4.44 5.12
C ALA A 44 -21.65 3.45 3.95
N SER A 45 -20.98 3.67 2.83
CA SER A 45 -21.01 2.75 1.68
C SER A 45 -20.26 1.45 2.00
N ALA A 46 -19.08 1.54 2.62
CA ALA A 46 -18.30 0.40 3.08
C ALA A 46 -19.08 -0.44 4.11
N ALA A 47 -19.76 0.22 5.06
CA ALA A 47 -20.63 -0.46 6.02
C ALA A 47 -21.77 -1.23 5.32
N ARG A 48 -22.37 -0.67 4.27
CA ARG A 48 -23.42 -1.35 3.50
C ARG A 48 -22.90 -2.62 2.81
N GLU A 49 -21.75 -2.53 2.15
CA GLU A 49 -21.15 -3.67 1.47
C GLU A 49 -20.68 -4.75 2.46
N ALA A 50 -20.11 -4.35 3.60
CA ALA A 50 -19.74 -5.28 4.66
C ALA A 50 -20.95 -5.98 5.27
N ALA A 51 -22.00 -5.23 5.63
CA ALA A 51 -23.22 -5.80 6.21
C ALA A 51 -23.92 -6.74 5.22
N ARG A 52 -23.99 -6.38 3.93
CA ARG A 52 -24.53 -7.25 2.88
C ARG A 52 -23.72 -8.54 2.73
N THR A 53 -22.40 -8.42 2.66
CA THR A 53 -21.50 -9.58 2.53
C THR A 53 -21.64 -10.50 3.73
N TYR A 54 -21.68 -9.93 4.94
CA TYR A 54 -21.86 -10.72 6.16
C TYR A 54 -23.24 -11.39 6.22
N ALA A 55 -24.31 -10.70 5.80
CA ALA A 55 -25.66 -11.25 5.78
C ALA A 55 -25.86 -12.41 4.79
N VAL A 56 -25.01 -12.51 3.77
CA VAL A 56 -25.08 -13.57 2.74
C VAL A 56 -24.12 -14.72 3.03
N TYR A 57 -22.88 -14.42 3.44
CA TYR A 57 -21.82 -15.42 3.56
C TYR A 57 -21.54 -15.85 4.99
N HIS A 58 -22.06 -15.13 6.00
CA HIS A 58 -21.80 -15.35 7.43
C HIS A 58 -20.30 -15.37 7.80
N ASP A 59 -19.45 -14.78 6.94
CA ASP A 59 -18.02 -14.69 7.14
C ASP A 59 -17.60 -13.26 7.46
N ALA A 60 -17.21 -13.06 8.73
CA ALA A 60 -16.71 -11.78 9.22
C ALA A 60 -15.42 -11.33 8.52
N ALA A 61 -14.53 -12.26 8.15
CA ALA A 61 -13.28 -11.90 7.49
C ALA A 61 -13.52 -11.35 6.10
N LEU A 62 -14.39 -12.02 5.32
CA LEU A 62 -14.78 -11.57 3.99
C LEU A 62 -15.50 -10.21 4.02
N ALA A 63 -16.38 -10.00 5.00
CA ALA A 63 -17.08 -8.72 5.18
C ALA A 63 -16.12 -7.56 5.48
N ARG A 64 -15.10 -7.78 6.34
CA ARG A 64 -14.04 -6.80 6.60
C ARG A 64 -13.21 -6.51 5.36
N GLN A 65 -12.85 -7.53 4.59
CA GLN A 65 -12.13 -7.35 3.33
C GLN A 65 -12.93 -6.48 2.36
N ARG A 66 -14.25 -6.68 2.25
CA ARG A 66 -15.11 -5.86 1.39
C ARG A 66 -15.18 -4.40 1.84
N ALA A 67 -15.27 -4.14 3.15
CA ALA A 67 -15.14 -2.77 3.66
C ALA A 67 -13.79 -2.15 3.30
N ASP A 68 -12.71 -2.92 3.44
CA ASP A 68 -11.35 -2.45 3.12
C ASP A 68 -11.19 -2.11 1.63
N GLU A 69 -11.73 -2.93 0.73
CA GLU A 69 -11.71 -2.67 -0.72
C GLU A 69 -12.41 -1.34 -1.06
N VAL A 70 -13.55 -1.05 -0.43
CA VAL A 70 -14.30 0.20 -0.66
C VAL A 70 -13.54 1.42 -0.12
N ILE A 71 -12.98 1.33 1.09
CA ILE A 71 -12.26 2.43 1.72
C ILE A 71 -10.93 2.66 1.01
N SER A 72 -10.10 1.65 0.84
CA SER A 72 -8.78 1.78 0.18
C SER A 72 -8.88 2.21 -1.28
N GLY A 73 -10.00 1.94 -1.96
CA GLY A 73 -10.26 2.42 -3.32
C GLY A 73 -10.58 3.92 -3.41
N THR A 74 -10.90 4.59 -2.30
CA THR A 74 -11.42 5.98 -2.32
C THR A 74 -10.73 6.93 -1.34
N LEU A 75 -10.25 6.42 -0.20
CA LEU A 75 -9.64 7.18 0.89
C LEU A 75 -8.24 6.63 1.23
N PRO A 76 -7.33 7.50 1.69
CA PRO A 76 -6.00 7.07 2.13
C PRO A 76 -6.08 6.30 3.44
N THR A 77 -5.57 5.07 3.47
CA THR A 77 -5.60 4.24 4.70
C THR A 77 -4.43 4.52 5.63
N GLY A 78 -3.35 5.12 5.13
CA GLY A 78 -2.14 5.38 5.90
C GLY A 78 -1.32 4.12 6.18
N ARG A 79 -1.74 2.96 5.67
CA ARG A 79 -0.99 1.70 5.80
C ARG A 79 0.23 1.65 4.88
N GLU A 80 0.10 2.30 3.73
CA GLU A 80 1.12 2.42 2.70
C GLU A 80 2.36 3.22 3.16
N ASN A 81 2.22 4.12 4.14
CA ASN A 81 3.32 4.97 4.58
C ASN A 81 4.28 4.26 5.54
N TRP A 82 3.87 3.22 6.27
CA TRP A 82 4.77 2.47 7.16
C TRP A 82 5.43 1.28 6.46
N ALA A 83 4.73 0.61 5.55
CA ALA A 83 5.33 -0.40 4.69
C ALA A 83 6.39 0.23 3.76
N ASN A 84 6.15 1.45 3.28
CA ASN A 84 7.15 2.20 2.51
C ASN A 84 8.15 2.96 3.39
N ALA A 85 7.86 3.37 4.63
CA ALA A 85 8.88 3.97 5.50
C ALA A 85 9.99 2.98 5.89
N ALA A 86 9.66 1.68 6.01
CA ALA A 86 10.67 0.63 6.13
C ALA A 86 11.45 0.40 4.82
N ALA A 87 10.88 0.74 3.66
CA ALA A 87 11.51 0.59 2.34
C ALA A 87 12.22 1.87 1.82
N VAL A 88 11.95 3.04 2.40
CA VAL A 88 12.43 4.36 1.91
C VAL A 88 13.64 4.89 2.69
N VAL A 89 14.07 4.21 3.77
CA VAL A 89 15.35 4.53 4.45
C VAL A 89 16.45 3.57 4.00
N GLN A 90 16.89 3.73 2.76
CA GLN A 90 18.24 3.40 2.34
C GLN A 90 18.81 4.65 1.64
N PRO A 91 19.71 5.42 2.28
CA PRO A 91 20.41 6.49 1.59
C PRO A 91 21.36 5.86 0.56
N PHE A 92 21.05 6.01 -0.72
CA PHE A 92 21.95 5.68 -1.82
C PHE A 92 23.22 6.55 -1.73
N PRO A 93 24.43 5.99 -1.55
CA PRO A 93 25.64 6.76 -1.71
C PRO A 93 26.07 6.75 -3.18
N GLY A 94 26.10 7.94 -3.78
CA GLY A 94 27.06 8.33 -4.81
C GLY A 94 27.05 7.57 -6.13
N ASN A 95 26.49 8.19 -7.17
CA ASN A 95 27.23 8.68 -8.35
C ASN A 95 26.27 8.86 -9.54
N SER A 96 25.45 9.91 -9.51
CA SER A 96 24.59 10.28 -10.64
C SER A 96 25.38 11.09 -11.66
N ARG A 97 26.35 10.46 -12.35
CA ARG A 97 26.55 10.82 -13.75
C ARG A 97 25.47 10.08 -14.51
N ILE A 98 24.41 10.80 -14.89
CA ILE A 98 23.50 10.32 -15.94
C ILE A 98 24.37 10.31 -17.21
N PRO A 99 24.78 9.16 -17.77
CA PRO A 99 25.36 9.17 -19.10
C PRO A 99 24.26 9.71 -20.01
N SER A 100 24.58 10.77 -20.75
CA SER A 100 23.77 11.29 -21.84
C SER A 100 23.20 10.12 -22.63
N VAL A 101 21.88 9.94 -22.57
CA VAL A 101 21.18 8.95 -23.38
C VAL A 101 21.46 9.34 -24.83
N GLN A 102 22.41 8.63 -25.44
CA GLN A 102 22.56 8.65 -26.88
C GLN A 102 21.23 8.09 -27.41
N GLU A 103 20.41 8.93 -28.03
CA GLU A 103 19.21 8.50 -28.72
C GLU A 103 19.59 7.30 -29.61
N GLY A 104 19.21 6.09 -29.23
CA GLY A 104 19.70 4.94 -30.00
C GLY A 104 19.33 3.55 -29.50
N PHE A 105 19.45 3.26 -28.21
CA PHE A 105 19.21 1.90 -27.72
C PHE A 105 18.97 1.91 -26.21
N GLY A 106 17.87 1.33 -25.76
CA GLY A 106 17.60 1.25 -24.32
C GLY A 106 16.47 0.28 -24.04
N VAL A 107 16.67 -0.54 -23.01
CA VAL A 107 15.64 -1.41 -22.44
C VAL A 107 15.62 -1.19 -20.94
N ALA A 108 14.43 -0.94 -20.40
CA ALA A 108 14.21 -0.93 -18.97
C ALA A 108 13.83 -2.35 -18.51
N TYR A 109 14.42 -2.78 -17.40
CA TYR A 109 14.19 -4.09 -16.80
C TYR A 109 13.54 -3.89 -15.43
N SER A 110 12.43 -4.59 -15.20
CA SER A 110 11.71 -4.58 -13.93
C SER A 110 11.54 -6.01 -13.43
N PRO A 111 12.51 -6.56 -12.67
CA PRO A 111 12.42 -7.90 -12.11
C PRO A 111 11.42 -7.94 -10.94
N ASP A 112 10.57 -8.95 -10.93
CA ASP A 112 9.67 -9.27 -9.83
C ASP A 112 10.29 -10.35 -8.93
N LEU A 113 10.97 -9.89 -7.89
CA LEU A 113 11.59 -10.77 -6.89
C LEU A 113 10.52 -11.36 -5.94
N ALA A 114 9.40 -10.67 -5.75
CA ALA A 114 8.29 -11.13 -4.95
C ALA A 114 7.51 -12.27 -5.63
N GLY A 115 7.70 -12.47 -6.93
CA GLY A 115 7.19 -13.63 -7.69
C GLY A 115 8.10 -14.86 -7.66
N ALA A 116 9.40 -14.70 -7.39
CA ALA A 116 10.41 -15.76 -7.56
C ALA A 116 10.19 -16.97 -6.62
N LYS A 117 10.17 -18.19 -7.16
CA LYS A 117 9.97 -19.43 -6.40
C LYS A 117 10.94 -20.48 -6.88
N GLU A 118 11.60 -21.18 -5.96
CA GLU A 118 12.43 -22.33 -6.35
C GLU A 118 11.56 -23.40 -7.01
N THR A 119 12.08 -24.00 -8.07
CA THR A 119 11.47 -25.17 -8.71
C THR A 119 11.44 -26.34 -7.73
N LYS A 120 10.49 -27.28 -7.90
CA LYS A 120 10.35 -28.45 -7.01
C LYS A 120 11.61 -29.29 -6.86
N ASP A 121 12.49 -29.24 -7.87
CA ASP A 121 13.75 -29.97 -7.92
C ASP A 121 14.94 -29.13 -7.42
N GLY A 122 14.72 -27.86 -7.05
CA GLY A 122 15.77 -26.94 -6.58
C GLY A 122 16.84 -26.60 -7.62
N ALA A 123 16.60 -26.93 -8.89
CA ALA A 123 17.61 -26.82 -9.94
C ALA A 123 17.73 -25.40 -10.51
N GLU A 124 16.60 -24.69 -10.57
CA GLU A 124 16.50 -23.34 -11.14
C GLU A 124 15.54 -22.47 -10.33
N LEU A 125 15.85 -21.17 -10.30
CA LEU A 125 14.99 -20.11 -9.77
C LEU A 125 14.42 -19.28 -10.94
N PRO A 126 13.14 -19.46 -11.30
CA PRO A 126 12.44 -18.55 -12.20
C PRO A 126 12.19 -17.19 -11.51
N VAL A 127 12.58 -16.12 -12.19
CA VAL A 127 12.31 -14.72 -11.82
C VAL A 127 11.60 -14.05 -12.98
N ALA A 128 10.37 -13.59 -12.78
CA ALA A 128 9.66 -12.84 -13.81
C ALA A 128 10.34 -11.48 -14.01
N VAL A 129 10.67 -11.14 -15.26
CA VAL A 129 11.29 -9.86 -15.62
C VAL A 129 10.46 -9.20 -16.70
N THR A 130 9.95 -8.01 -16.39
CA THR A 130 9.26 -7.17 -17.37
C THR A 130 10.26 -6.29 -18.10
N LEU A 131 10.27 -6.42 -19.42
CA LEU A 131 11.14 -5.70 -20.36
C LEU A 131 10.32 -4.60 -21.02
N LEU A 132 10.86 -3.38 -21.06
CA LEU A 132 10.28 -2.26 -21.79
C LEU A 132 11.35 -1.63 -22.69
N PRO A 133 11.34 -1.93 -24.01
CA PRO A 133 12.23 -1.27 -24.96
C PRO A 133 11.83 0.19 -25.13
N VAL A 134 12.74 1.09 -24.78
CA VAL A 134 12.61 2.53 -25.05
C VAL A 134 13.24 2.90 -26.40
N GLY A 135 14.11 2.03 -26.93
CA GLY A 135 14.74 2.15 -28.25
C GLY A 135 13.95 1.53 -29.42
N PRO A 136 14.61 1.22 -30.55
CA PRO A 136 13.95 0.66 -31.74
C PRO A 136 13.45 -0.78 -31.51
N ASN A 137 12.60 -1.27 -32.42
CA ASN A 137 12.14 -2.66 -32.41
C ASN A 137 13.33 -3.62 -32.46
N LEU A 138 13.35 -4.58 -31.54
CA LEU A 138 14.38 -5.62 -31.45
C LEU A 138 13.79 -6.93 -31.94
N LYS A 139 14.54 -7.67 -32.77
CA LYS A 139 14.10 -8.96 -33.28
C LYS A 139 14.97 -10.09 -32.78
N GLY A 140 14.37 -11.19 -32.35
CA GLY A 140 15.02 -12.42 -31.89
C GLY A 140 16.13 -12.17 -30.87
N VAL A 141 15.80 -11.52 -29.75
CA VAL A 141 16.72 -11.31 -28.62
C VAL A 141 16.44 -12.29 -27.49
N ASN A 142 17.45 -12.48 -26.64
CA ASN A 142 17.36 -13.27 -25.41
C ASN A 142 17.64 -12.36 -24.21
N LEU A 143 17.01 -12.68 -23.08
CA LEU A 143 17.36 -12.12 -21.78
C LEU A 143 18.42 -13.01 -21.15
N SER A 144 19.43 -12.37 -20.57
CA SER A 144 20.48 -13.02 -19.83
C SER A 144 20.90 -12.15 -18.66
N TYR A 145 21.87 -12.62 -17.90
CA TYR A 145 22.47 -11.88 -16.82
C TYR A 145 23.99 -12.10 -16.76
N HIS A 146 24.64 -11.23 -16.00
CA HIS A 146 26.00 -11.37 -15.52
C HIS A 146 25.98 -11.44 -13.99
N VAL A 147 26.92 -12.16 -13.39
CA VAL A 147 27.15 -12.08 -11.94
C VAL A 147 28.38 -11.24 -11.71
N VAL A 148 28.26 -10.19 -10.92
CA VAL A 148 29.32 -9.21 -10.66
C VAL A 148 29.57 -9.04 -9.17
N ASP A 149 30.83 -8.82 -8.81
CA ASP A 149 31.32 -8.48 -7.48
C ASP A 149 32.03 -7.13 -7.55
N GLN A 150 31.46 -6.06 -6.99
CA GLN A 150 32.09 -4.73 -6.98
C GLN A 150 32.63 -4.30 -8.37
N ASN A 151 31.83 -4.52 -9.43
CA ASN A 151 32.15 -4.32 -10.85
C ASN A 151 33.13 -5.34 -11.49
N LYS A 152 33.68 -6.29 -10.75
CA LYS A 152 34.38 -7.44 -11.31
C LYS A 152 33.37 -8.49 -11.77
N VAL A 153 33.43 -8.87 -13.05
CA VAL A 153 32.56 -9.93 -13.58
C VAL A 153 33.07 -11.29 -13.11
N LEU A 154 32.20 -12.05 -12.43
CA LEU A 154 32.43 -13.45 -12.06
C LEU A 154 31.83 -14.41 -13.08
N VAL A 155 30.62 -14.12 -13.54
CA VAL A 155 29.94 -14.85 -14.61
C VAL A 155 29.57 -13.85 -15.70
N TRP A 156 30.21 -13.96 -16.86
CA TRP A 156 29.90 -13.12 -18.01
C TRP A 156 28.73 -13.66 -18.83
N ASP A 157 28.44 -14.95 -18.78
CA ASP A 157 27.44 -15.55 -19.67
C ASP A 157 26.44 -16.39 -18.88
N GLY A 158 25.44 -15.71 -18.31
CA GLY A 158 24.32 -16.34 -17.61
C GLY A 158 23.39 -17.14 -18.54
N ALA A 159 22.46 -17.87 -17.94
CA ALA A 159 21.49 -18.67 -18.69
C ALA A 159 20.61 -17.79 -19.59
N ARG A 160 20.35 -18.27 -20.81
CA ARG A 160 19.52 -17.59 -21.80
C ARG A 160 18.05 -17.89 -21.59
N THR A 161 17.24 -16.84 -21.50
CA THR A 161 15.79 -16.92 -21.62
C THR A 161 15.36 -16.34 -22.96
N PRO A 162 14.71 -17.12 -23.84
CA PRO A 162 14.25 -16.62 -25.13
C PRO A 162 13.17 -15.56 -24.94
N VAL A 163 13.38 -14.38 -25.53
CA VAL A 163 12.38 -13.29 -25.51
C VAL A 163 11.68 -13.18 -26.85
N GLY A 164 12.39 -13.40 -27.96
CA GLY A 164 11.87 -13.25 -29.31
C GLY A 164 11.87 -11.78 -29.76
N ASP A 165 10.82 -11.37 -30.47
CA ASP A 165 10.67 -9.99 -30.94
C ASP A 165 10.08 -9.10 -29.83
N LEU A 166 10.61 -7.87 -29.73
CA LEU A 166 10.22 -6.82 -28.82
C LEU A 166 9.97 -5.54 -29.61
N ASN A 167 8.72 -5.08 -29.64
CA ASN A 167 8.40 -3.81 -30.29
C ASN A 167 8.70 -2.64 -29.35
N GLN A 168 9.01 -1.50 -29.94
CA GLN A 168 9.25 -0.25 -29.23
C GLN A 168 8.04 0.10 -28.36
N ARG A 169 8.31 0.40 -27.08
CA ARG A 169 7.32 0.75 -26.04
C ARG A 169 6.29 -0.35 -25.73
N GLU A 170 6.49 -1.57 -26.21
CA GLU A 170 5.69 -2.73 -25.80
C GLU A 170 6.36 -3.42 -24.62
N SER A 171 5.64 -3.57 -23.50
CA SER A 171 6.13 -4.32 -22.35
C SER A 171 5.98 -5.82 -22.58
N LYS A 172 7.01 -6.60 -22.26
CA LYS A 172 6.95 -8.07 -22.31
C LYS A 172 7.55 -8.68 -21.06
N THR A 173 6.82 -9.60 -20.43
CA THR A 173 7.30 -10.32 -19.24
C THR A 173 7.81 -11.70 -19.65
N VAL A 174 9.00 -12.05 -19.13
CA VAL A 174 9.63 -13.36 -19.36
C VAL A 174 10.17 -13.92 -18.04
N ASP A 175 10.15 -15.24 -17.91
CA ASP A 175 10.71 -15.91 -16.73
C ASP A 175 12.21 -16.17 -16.94
N LEU A 176 13.04 -15.32 -16.34
CA LEU A 176 14.49 -15.52 -16.28
C LEU A 176 14.79 -16.72 -15.39
N ARG A 177 15.52 -17.71 -15.91
CA ARG A 177 15.89 -18.91 -15.16
C ARG A 177 17.31 -18.78 -14.65
N ILE A 178 17.48 -18.76 -13.33
CA ILE A 178 18.80 -18.70 -12.69
C ILE A 178 19.15 -20.11 -12.20
N PRO A 179 20.18 -20.77 -12.76
CA PRO A 179 20.60 -22.10 -12.32
C PRO A 179 21.17 -22.07 -10.90
N GLN A 180 21.05 -23.18 -10.19
CA GLN A 180 21.49 -23.30 -8.80
C GLN A 180 22.96 -22.88 -8.55
N LYS A 181 23.86 -23.20 -9.48
CA LYS A 181 25.29 -22.81 -9.40
C LYS A 181 25.49 -21.28 -9.27
N ASP A 182 24.62 -20.49 -9.90
CA ASP A 182 24.70 -19.04 -9.89
C ASP A 182 23.95 -18.48 -8.69
N LEU A 183 22.91 -19.19 -8.20
CA LEU A 183 22.23 -18.86 -6.95
C LEU A 183 23.20 -18.94 -5.75
N GLU A 184 24.10 -19.93 -5.71
CA GLU A 184 25.16 -20.02 -4.68
C GLU A 184 26.07 -18.78 -4.65
N LEU A 185 26.29 -18.15 -5.81
CA LEU A 185 27.05 -16.89 -5.90
C LEU A 185 26.21 -15.73 -5.34
N LEU A 186 24.93 -15.68 -5.63
CA LEU A 186 24.02 -14.67 -5.07
C LEU A 186 23.89 -14.78 -3.55
N GLN A 187 23.87 -16.00 -3.00
CA GLN A 187 23.90 -16.27 -1.56
C GLN A 187 25.17 -15.73 -0.89
N LYS A 188 26.30 -15.68 -1.62
CA LYS A 188 27.55 -15.06 -1.15
C LYS A 188 27.52 -13.52 -1.21
N GLY A 189 26.42 -12.94 -1.68
CA GLY A 189 26.18 -11.50 -1.71
C GLY A 189 26.60 -10.81 -3.01
N PHE A 190 26.87 -11.56 -4.08
CA PHE A 190 27.17 -10.98 -5.39
C PHE A 190 25.92 -10.39 -6.06
N THR A 191 26.13 -9.54 -7.06
CA THR A 191 25.05 -8.82 -7.76
C THR A 191 24.74 -9.48 -9.09
N LEU A 192 23.46 -9.69 -9.37
CA LEU A 192 22.94 -10.12 -10.66
C LEU A 192 22.70 -8.89 -11.54
N ARG A 193 23.37 -8.79 -12.68
CA ARG A 193 23.22 -7.70 -13.67
C ARG A 193 22.47 -8.20 -14.89
N LEU A 194 21.24 -7.74 -15.07
CA LEU A 194 20.38 -8.11 -16.21
C LEU A 194 20.81 -7.39 -17.49
N ASP A 195 20.86 -8.12 -18.60
CA ASP A 195 21.14 -7.57 -19.92
C ASP A 195 20.46 -8.38 -21.04
N LEU A 196 20.17 -7.71 -22.15
CA LEU A 196 19.68 -8.34 -23.37
C LEU A 196 20.86 -8.69 -24.27
N VAL A 197 20.73 -9.83 -24.95
CA VAL A 197 21.73 -10.32 -25.89
C VAL A 197 21.07 -10.70 -27.20
N LYS A 198 21.74 -10.34 -28.29
CA LYS A 198 21.47 -10.83 -29.63
C LYS A 198 22.57 -11.81 -29.99
N GLU A 199 22.20 -13.09 -30.09
CA GLU A 199 23.17 -14.18 -30.28
C GLU A 199 24.15 -13.91 -31.43
N GLY A 200 25.44 -13.99 -31.11
CA GLY A 200 26.53 -13.76 -32.05
C GLY A 200 26.71 -12.32 -32.53
N GLN A 201 25.96 -11.34 -32.00
CA GLN A 201 26.01 -9.96 -32.47
C GLN A 201 26.44 -8.96 -31.40
N TRP A 202 25.66 -8.82 -30.33
CA TRP A 202 25.90 -7.78 -29.32
C TRP A 202 25.14 -8.04 -28.02
N TRP A 203 25.66 -7.43 -26.95
CA TRP A 203 24.93 -7.20 -25.70
C TRP A 203 24.36 -5.78 -25.69
N ALA A 204 23.17 -5.58 -25.11
CA ALA A 204 22.54 -4.27 -25.15
C ALA A 204 23.33 -3.24 -24.35
N SER A 205 24.00 -3.65 -23.26
CA SER A 205 24.96 -2.82 -22.51
C SER A 205 26.10 -2.27 -23.37
N GLN A 206 26.64 -3.07 -24.29
CA GLN A 206 27.69 -2.63 -25.22
C GLN A 206 27.20 -1.57 -26.20
N ARG A 207 25.88 -1.49 -26.40
CA ARG A 207 25.22 -0.48 -27.25
C ARG A 207 24.68 0.71 -26.44
N GLY A 208 25.03 0.82 -25.16
CA GLY A 208 24.63 1.92 -24.29
C GLY A 208 23.30 1.74 -23.57
N SER A 209 22.64 0.57 -23.68
CA SER A 209 21.46 0.30 -22.86
C SER A 209 21.87 0.19 -21.38
N PRO A 210 21.15 0.82 -20.44
CA PRO A 210 21.39 0.60 -19.03
C PRO A 210 21.13 -0.86 -18.67
N CYS A 211 21.96 -1.46 -17.81
CA CYS A 211 21.66 -2.73 -17.17
C CYS A 211 20.85 -2.51 -15.89
N ARG A 212 20.22 -3.57 -15.39
CA ARG A 212 19.58 -3.56 -14.06
C ARG A 212 20.34 -4.49 -13.12
N ASP A 213 20.89 -3.90 -12.07
CA ASP A 213 21.56 -4.63 -11.00
C ASP A 213 20.53 -5.03 -9.93
N VAL A 214 20.59 -6.29 -9.50
CA VAL A 214 19.79 -6.89 -8.44
C VAL A 214 20.75 -7.50 -7.42
N SER A 215 20.64 -7.07 -6.17
CA SER A 215 21.47 -7.61 -5.08
C SER A 215 21.10 -9.07 -4.81
N GLY A 216 22.09 -9.96 -4.78
CA GLY A 216 21.88 -11.35 -4.38
C GLY A 216 21.32 -11.49 -2.97
N LYS A 217 21.68 -10.56 -2.06
CA LYS A 217 21.10 -10.51 -0.71
C LYS A 217 19.59 -10.27 -0.73
N ASP A 218 19.11 -9.44 -1.65
CA ASP A 218 17.68 -9.10 -1.76
C ASP A 218 16.89 -10.31 -2.30
N ILE A 219 17.48 -11.03 -3.27
CA ILE A 219 16.91 -12.27 -3.80
C ILE A 219 16.80 -13.33 -2.68
N CYS A 220 17.87 -13.55 -1.92
CA CYS A 220 17.89 -14.52 -0.83
C CYS A 220 16.94 -14.13 0.31
N ALA A 221 16.92 -12.86 0.71
CA ALA A 221 16.00 -12.38 1.75
C ALA A 221 14.54 -12.60 1.36
N MET A 222 14.17 -12.36 0.10
CA MET A 222 12.81 -12.60 -0.38
C MET A 222 12.43 -14.08 -0.40
N LEU A 223 13.37 -14.98 -0.72
CA LEU A 223 13.16 -16.43 -0.64
C LEU A 223 12.94 -16.89 0.81
N ASP A 224 13.74 -16.39 1.74
CA ASP A 224 13.62 -16.70 3.17
C ASP A 224 12.29 -16.21 3.75
N VAL A 225 11.89 -14.98 3.44
CA VAL A 225 10.60 -14.40 3.87
C VAL A 225 9.43 -15.23 3.35
N LYS A 226 9.49 -15.70 2.11
CA LYS A 226 8.43 -16.57 1.56
C LYS A 226 8.36 -17.91 2.26
N LYS A 227 9.50 -18.53 2.54
CA LYS A 227 9.54 -19.79 3.28
C LYS A 227 8.89 -19.63 4.65
N GLN A 228 9.21 -18.55 5.37
CA GLN A 228 8.58 -18.22 6.65
C GLN A 228 7.06 -17.97 6.50
N LEU A 229 6.64 -17.28 5.44
CA LEU A 229 5.22 -17.01 5.18
C LEU A 229 4.44 -18.30 4.89
N ASP A 230 5.01 -19.22 4.11
CA ASP A 230 4.39 -20.51 3.81
C ASP A 230 4.34 -21.42 5.05
N GLU A 231 5.36 -21.39 5.91
CA GLU A 231 5.36 -22.06 7.21
C GLU A 231 4.30 -21.46 8.15
N ALA A 232 4.21 -20.12 8.23
CA ALA A 232 3.21 -19.42 9.02
C ALA A 232 1.79 -19.69 8.54
N ARG A 233 1.57 -19.79 7.21
CA ARG A 233 0.27 -20.17 6.63
C ARG A 233 -0.14 -21.58 7.03
N LYS A 234 0.79 -22.53 7.02
CA LYS A 234 0.53 -23.91 7.49
C LYS A 234 0.15 -23.92 8.97
N GLN A 235 0.91 -23.20 9.80
CA GLN A 235 0.60 -23.06 11.23
C GLN A 235 -0.74 -22.38 11.47
N ALA A 236 -1.09 -21.35 10.69
CA ALA A 236 -2.37 -20.67 10.78
C ALA A 236 -3.53 -21.59 10.35
N GLU A 237 -3.34 -22.44 9.33
CA GLU A 237 -4.33 -23.42 8.92
C GLU A 237 -4.53 -24.52 9.99
N GLU A 238 -3.45 -24.96 10.62
CA GLU A 238 -3.48 -25.89 11.76
C GLU A 238 -4.17 -25.25 12.98
N ALA A 239 -3.84 -23.99 13.30
CA ALA A 239 -4.48 -23.23 14.36
C ALA A 239 -5.96 -22.97 14.08
N LYS A 240 -6.34 -22.71 12.82
CA LYS A 240 -7.74 -22.57 12.40
C LYS A 240 -8.49 -23.89 12.59
N LYS A 241 -7.91 -25.03 12.23
CA LYS A 241 -8.49 -26.36 12.50
C LYS A 241 -8.67 -26.62 14.01
N GLN A 242 -7.73 -26.17 14.85
CA GLN A 242 -7.86 -26.26 16.31
C GLN A 242 -8.92 -25.29 16.86
N MET A 243 -9.01 -24.07 16.32
CA MET A 243 -10.01 -23.09 16.72
C MET A 243 -11.42 -23.50 16.30
N GLU A 244 -11.60 -24.12 15.14
CA GLU A 244 -12.89 -24.63 14.66
C GLU A 244 -13.42 -25.77 15.54
N GLN A 245 -12.52 -26.52 16.19
CA GLN A 245 -12.89 -27.45 17.28
C GLN A 245 -13.33 -26.74 18.56
N SER A 246 -12.85 -25.51 18.83
CA SER A 246 -13.25 -24.71 20.01
C SER A 246 -14.40 -23.72 19.77
N LYS A 247 -14.77 -23.44 18.51
CA LYS A 247 -15.74 -22.38 18.16
C LYS A 247 -17.22 -22.80 18.31
N GLN A 248 -17.50 -23.95 18.93
CA GLN A 248 -18.85 -24.25 19.40
C GLN A 248 -19.28 -23.43 20.64
N GLU A 249 -18.40 -22.61 21.24
CA GLU A 249 -18.72 -21.85 22.47
C GLU A 249 -18.49 -20.33 22.44
N GLY A 250 -18.31 -19.70 21.27
CA GLY A 250 -17.80 -18.31 21.22
C GLY A 250 -18.44 -17.37 20.19
N VAL A 251 -19.77 -17.23 20.18
CA VAL A 251 -20.44 -16.08 19.55
C VAL A 251 -21.10 -15.27 20.67
N ALA A 252 -20.69 -14.02 20.84
CA ALA A 252 -21.39 -13.10 21.74
C ALA A 252 -22.76 -12.78 21.13
N GLN A 253 -23.78 -13.51 21.57
CA GLN A 253 -25.17 -13.25 21.28
C GLN A 253 -25.62 -12.04 22.09
N GLY A 254 -26.01 -10.96 21.42
CA GLY A 254 -26.61 -9.81 22.09
C GLY A 254 -27.00 -8.73 21.10
N PRO A 255 -28.14 -8.04 21.32
CA PRO A 255 -28.63 -7.01 20.44
C PRO A 255 -27.57 -5.91 20.25
N ALA A 256 -27.34 -5.51 19.00
CA ALA A 256 -26.48 -4.38 18.68
C ALA A 256 -26.90 -3.15 19.50
N PRO A 257 -25.94 -2.38 20.08
CA PRO A 257 -26.29 -1.18 20.82
C PRO A 257 -27.10 -0.22 19.93
N GLU A 258 -28.22 0.28 20.47
CA GLU A 258 -29.12 1.18 19.76
C GLU A 258 -28.35 2.41 19.23
N PRO A 259 -28.61 2.83 17.99
CA PRO A 259 -27.96 4.00 17.43
C PRO A 259 -28.45 5.24 18.17
N LYS A 260 -27.52 6.07 18.66
CA LYS A 260 -27.86 7.48 18.88
C LYS A 260 -28.08 8.08 17.49
N GLU A 261 -29.35 8.22 17.10
CA GLU A 261 -29.77 8.79 15.81
C GLU A 261 -29.11 10.15 15.57
N GLY A 262 -28.43 10.30 14.42
CA GLY A 262 -28.19 11.59 13.77
C GLY A 262 -27.41 12.66 14.55
N GLN A 263 -26.96 12.37 15.77
CA GLN A 263 -26.24 13.28 16.62
C GLN A 263 -24.83 12.74 16.84
N LEU A 264 -23.88 13.63 16.58
CA LEU A 264 -22.60 13.72 17.27
C LEU A 264 -22.80 13.39 18.76
N SER A 265 -22.67 12.11 19.10
CA SER A 265 -23.13 11.57 20.38
C SER A 265 -22.05 11.81 21.43
N MET A 266 -22.30 12.77 22.31
CA MET A 266 -21.58 12.92 23.57
C MET A 266 -21.70 11.63 24.40
N THR A 267 -20.58 11.20 24.95
CA THR A 267 -20.51 10.05 25.86
C THR A 267 -19.92 10.59 27.16
N ASP A 268 -20.61 10.39 28.29
CA ASP A 268 -20.37 11.04 29.61
C ASP A 268 -19.05 10.69 30.32
N LYS A 269 -18.01 10.25 29.61
CA LYS A 269 -16.68 10.05 30.19
C LYS A 269 -15.65 10.74 29.31
N PRO A 270 -14.69 11.49 29.90
CA PRO A 270 -13.61 12.11 29.14
C PRO A 270 -12.88 11.00 28.38
N HIS A 271 -13.08 10.94 27.07
CA HIS A 271 -12.42 9.95 26.23
C HIS A 271 -10.94 10.25 26.28
N LYS A 272 -10.18 9.28 26.80
CA LYS A 272 -8.72 9.29 26.72
C LYS A 272 -8.36 9.46 25.25
N GLU A 273 -7.54 10.46 24.94
CA GLU A 273 -7.09 10.74 23.58
C GLU A 273 -6.59 9.44 22.93
N ARG A 274 -7.32 8.97 21.92
CA ARG A 274 -7.00 7.72 21.23
C ARG A 274 -5.94 8.06 20.18
N ASP A 275 -4.74 7.51 20.34
CA ASP A 275 -3.72 7.60 19.30
C ASP A 275 -3.89 6.41 18.37
N TYR A 276 -4.20 6.70 17.11
CA TYR A 276 -4.33 5.70 16.06
C TYR A 276 -3.02 5.63 15.26
N ASP A 277 -2.61 4.42 14.91
CA ASP A 277 -1.39 4.19 14.12
C ASP A 277 -1.60 4.53 12.63
N CYS A 278 -2.84 4.43 12.15
CA CYS A 278 -3.22 4.69 10.76
C CYS A 278 -4.63 5.29 10.67
N ASN A 279 -5.07 5.62 9.45
CA ASN A 279 -6.39 6.21 9.23
C ASN A 279 -7.50 5.14 9.24
N PHE A 280 -7.16 3.90 8.88
CA PHE A 280 -8.11 2.80 8.82
C PHE A 280 -7.41 1.44 8.96
N ASP A 281 -7.88 0.64 9.91
CA ASP A 281 -7.49 -0.75 10.18
C ASP A 281 -8.74 -1.64 10.14
N PRO A 282 -8.91 -2.50 9.10
CA PRO A 282 -10.13 -3.27 8.93
C PRO A 282 -10.41 -4.24 10.08
N GLU A 283 -9.39 -4.67 10.84
CA GLU A 283 -9.59 -5.59 11.96
C GLU A 283 -10.19 -4.89 13.19
N LYS A 284 -9.85 -3.62 13.41
CA LYS A 284 -10.26 -2.84 14.58
C LYS A 284 -11.47 -1.95 14.31
N ASP A 285 -11.55 -1.41 13.10
CA ASP A 285 -12.46 -0.33 12.77
C ASP A 285 -13.76 -0.84 12.12
N VAL A 286 -13.78 -2.11 11.68
CA VAL A 286 -14.99 -2.77 11.17
C VAL A 286 -15.56 -3.70 12.23
N LYS A 287 -16.67 -3.27 12.82
CA LYS A 287 -17.42 -4.00 13.86
C LYS A 287 -18.68 -4.58 13.24
N LEU A 288 -18.84 -5.89 13.40
CA LEU A 288 -19.99 -6.65 12.92
C LEU A 288 -20.78 -7.13 14.13
N TYR A 289 -22.10 -6.96 14.06
CA TYR A 289 -23.06 -7.41 15.07
C TYR A 289 -24.11 -8.27 14.37
N ASP A 290 -24.52 -9.33 15.05
CA ASP A 290 -25.48 -10.30 14.52
C ASP A 290 -26.53 -10.59 15.59
N ASP A 291 -27.76 -10.19 15.31
CA ASP A 291 -28.91 -10.40 16.20
C ASP A 291 -29.72 -11.64 15.77
N GLY A 292 -29.20 -12.45 14.83
CA GLY A 292 -29.86 -13.62 14.26
C GLY A 292 -30.97 -13.31 13.24
N VAL A 293 -31.47 -12.08 13.22
CA VAL A 293 -32.44 -11.58 12.22
C VAL A 293 -31.81 -10.50 11.33
N TYR A 294 -30.97 -9.66 11.93
CA TYR A 294 -30.30 -8.56 11.25
C TYR A 294 -28.80 -8.63 11.51
N CYS A 295 -28.06 -8.37 10.45
CA CYS A 295 -26.63 -8.14 10.46
C CYS A 295 -26.38 -6.64 10.41
N THR A 296 -25.65 -6.12 11.40
CA THR A 296 -25.27 -4.71 11.46
C THR A 296 -23.76 -4.60 11.30
N ALA A 297 -23.32 -3.77 10.35
CA ALA A 297 -21.92 -3.37 10.23
C ALA A 297 -21.74 -1.91 10.62
N VAL A 298 -20.73 -1.64 11.42
CA VAL A 298 -20.25 -0.30 11.74
C VAL A 298 -18.81 -0.20 11.28
N VAL A 299 -18.52 0.81 10.47
CA VAL A 299 -17.19 1.09 9.92
C VAL A 299 -16.76 2.45 10.41
N ASP A 300 -15.72 2.48 11.23
CA ASP A 300 -15.09 3.70 11.74
C ASP A 300 -13.92 4.09 10.80
N TYR A 301 -13.70 5.39 10.61
CA TYR A 301 -12.57 5.92 9.83
C TYR A 301 -11.98 7.15 10.52
N HIS A 302 -10.66 7.22 10.59
CA HIS A 302 -9.92 8.21 11.38
C HIS A 302 -9.27 9.25 10.46
N ILE A 303 -9.70 10.50 10.59
CA ILE A 303 -9.16 11.62 9.81
C ILE A 303 -8.19 12.42 10.67
N ARG A 304 -7.01 12.74 10.15
CA ARG A 304 -6.11 13.67 10.83
C ARG A 304 -6.69 15.08 10.87
N THR A 305 -6.63 15.70 12.04
CA THR A 305 -7.04 17.07 12.26
C THR A 305 -5.96 18.03 11.77
N ILE A 306 -6.25 18.83 10.75
CA ILE A 306 -5.37 19.93 10.32
C ILE A 306 -5.74 21.27 10.99
N CYS A 307 -6.96 21.38 11.51
CA CYS A 307 -7.49 22.60 12.09
C CYS A 307 -7.75 22.42 13.60
N PRO A 308 -7.04 23.15 14.47
CA PRO A 308 -7.28 23.06 15.91
C PRO A 308 -8.70 23.52 16.25
N ALA A 309 -9.21 23.10 17.39
CA ALA A 309 -10.56 23.28 17.92
C ALA A 309 -11.70 22.67 17.10
N LEU A 310 -11.48 22.29 15.84
CA LEU A 310 -12.51 21.69 14.99
C LEU A 310 -13.05 20.34 15.52
N PRO A 311 -12.24 19.43 16.09
CA PRO A 311 -12.76 18.19 16.67
C PRO A 311 -13.83 18.45 17.73
N LYS A 312 -13.72 19.56 18.47
CA LYS A 312 -14.69 19.96 19.50
C LYS A 312 -16.05 20.36 18.93
N LEU A 313 -16.10 20.79 17.67
CA LEU A 313 -17.35 21.08 16.97
C LEU A 313 -18.13 19.79 16.67
N PHE A 314 -17.41 18.73 16.32
CA PHE A 314 -17.98 17.42 16.01
C PHE A 314 -18.19 16.57 17.26
N ASN A 315 -17.36 16.72 18.27
CA ASN A 315 -17.49 16.01 19.52
C ASN A 315 -17.12 16.97 20.65
N PRO A 316 -18.10 17.55 21.34
CA PRO A 316 -17.83 18.57 22.37
C PRO A 316 -16.93 18.09 23.52
N ASP A 317 -16.84 16.77 23.70
CA ASP A 317 -15.97 16.11 24.68
C ASP A 317 -14.52 15.95 24.19
N ALA A 318 -14.26 16.15 22.88
CA ALA A 318 -12.92 16.03 22.32
C ALA A 318 -12.03 17.22 22.70
N SER A 319 -10.73 16.93 22.85
CA SER A 319 -9.71 17.96 23.01
C SER A 319 -9.74 18.92 21.82
N ALA A 320 -9.57 20.21 22.07
CA ALA A 320 -9.38 21.18 21.00
C ALA A 320 -8.13 20.86 20.15
N TRP A 321 -7.20 20.07 20.67
CA TRP A 321 -5.98 19.65 19.98
C TRP A 321 -6.01 18.18 19.58
N ALA A 322 -7.19 17.54 19.61
CA ALA A 322 -7.31 16.14 19.23
C ALA A 322 -6.76 15.94 17.82
N LYS A 323 -5.78 15.03 17.72
CA LYS A 323 -5.08 14.72 16.47
C LYS A 323 -5.98 14.07 15.41
N TRP A 324 -7.10 13.48 15.84
CA TRP A 324 -7.99 12.68 15.01
C TRP A 324 -9.46 13.11 15.15
N ILE A 325 -10.19 12.98 14.04
CA ILE A 325 -11.65 13.08 13.97
C ILE A 325 -12.16 11.72 13.49
N ASP A 326 -13.01 11.09 14.30
CA ASP A 326 -13.59 9.79 14.00
C ASP A 326 -14.89 10.00 13.25
N VAL A 327 -15.02 9.33 12.10
CA VAL A 327 -16.22 9.34 11.27
C VAL A 327 -16.70 7.91 11.11
N SER A 328 -17.97 7.66 11.39
CA SER A 328 -18.53 6.31 11.34
C SER A 328 -19.68 6.18 10.34
N GLY A 329 -19.72 5.04 9.67
CA GLY A 329 -20.83 4.59 8.84
C GLY A 329 -21.49 3.37 9.47
N LYS A 330 -22.82 3.34 9.52
CA LYS A 330 -23.60 2.20 10.01
C LYS A 330 -24.57 1.72 8.94
N ALA A 331 -24.65 0.41 8.74
CA ALA A 331 -25.65 -0.21 7.88
C ALA A 331 -26.22 -1.46 8.54
N VAL A 332 -27.49 -1.74 8.27
CA VAL A 332 -28.24 -2.89 8.79
C VAL A 332 -28.84 -3.62 7.60
N PHE A 333 -28.62 -4.93 7.53
CA PHE A 333 -29.19 -5.81 6.53
C PHE A 333 -29.92 -6.96 7.21
N LYS A 334 -31.05 -7.38 6.63
CA LYS A 334 -31.74 -8.58 7.09
C LYS A 334 -30.96 -9.80 6.63
N HIS A 335 -30.85 -10.80 7.49
CA HIS A 335 -30.25 -12.08 7.15
C HIS A 335 -31.01 -12.70 5.97
N GLU A 336 -30.31 -13.13 4.92
CA GLU A 336 -30.93 -13.99 3.92
C GLU A 336 -31.08 -15.35 4.61
N LEU A 337 -32.32 -15.71 4.97
CA LEU A 337 -32.60 -17.03 5.51
C LEU A 337 -32.32 -18.03 4.40
N GLU A 338 -31.45 -19.00 4.66
CA GLU A 338 -31.39 -20.23 3.86
C GLU A 338 -32.83 -20.74 3.77
N THR A 339 -33.43 -20.58 2.60
CA THR A 339 -34.72 -21.22 2.33
C THR A 339 -34.38 -22.70 2.22
N PRO A 340 -34.94 -23.56 3.08
CA PRO A 340 -34.54 -24.96 3.18
C PRO A 340 -34.74 -25.75 1.89
#